data_AF-A0A529X808-F1
#
_entry.id   AF-A0A529X808-F1
#
_cell.length_a   1.000
_cell.length_b   1.000
_cell.length_c   1.000
_cell.angle_alpha   90.00
_cell.angle_beta   90.00
_cell.angle_gamma   90.00
#
_symmetry.space_group_name_H-M   'P 1'
#
loop_
_entity.id
_entity.type
_entity.pdbx_description
1 polymer ?
#
loop_
_entity_poly.entity_id
_entity_poly.type
_entity_poly.pdbx_seq_one_letter_code
_entity_poly.pdbx_strand_id
1 'polypeptide(L)'
;QWSPTEGLTTSGNLTYTPEPGTDWKDVDPSKYDNIIDAFHNEAVYKAGQALLGNDMPDMATSLLVGGGTEKTASGAFYATGCVPHDCGGNDGFMAVDPAKQ
;
A
#
# COMPACT_ATOMS: atom_id res chain seq x y z
N GLN A 1 -24.16 18.53 7.75
CA GLN A 1 -23.93 19.94 7.37
C GLN A 1 -23.10 20.55 8.48
N TRP A 2 -22.08 21.36 8.15
CA TRP A 2 -21.25 22.04 9.15
C TRP A 2 -21.83 23.42 9.47
N SER A 3 -21.85 23.81 10.75
CA SER A 3 -22.10 25.19 11.18
C SER A 3 -21.10 25.61 12.27
N PRO A 4 -20.77 26.91 12.39
CA PRO A 4 -19.84 27.39 13.43
C PRO A 4 -20.30 27.06 14.86
N THR A 5 -21.61 26.94 15.08
CA THR A 5 -22.20 26.65 16.38
C THR A 5 -22.12 25.16 16.74
N GLU A 6 -22.23 24.29 15.73
CA GLU A 6 -22.23 22.83 15.91
C GLU A 6 -20.84 22.21 15.75
N GLY A 7 -19.90 22.94 15.13
CA GLY A 7 -18.52 22.50 14.93
C GLY A 7 -18.38 21.37 13.91
N LEU A 8 -17.17 20.83 13.81
CA LEU A 8 -16.88 19.69 12.93
C LEU A 8 -17.39 18.40 13.59
N THR A 9 -18.24 17.65 12.87
CA THR A 9 -18.76 16.36 13.33
C THR A 9 -18.42 15.26 12.32
N THR A 10 -18.00 14.10 12.83
CA THR A 10 -17.70 12.93 11.99
C THR A 10 -19.02 12.30 11.52
N SER A 11 -19.29 12.38 10.22
CA SER A 11 -20.51 11.79 9.63
C SER A 11 -20.42 10.27 9.41
N GLY A 12 -19.21 9.70 9.52
CA GLY A 12 -18.95 8.27 9.38
C GLY A 12 -17.45 7.97 9.43
N ASN A 13 -17.11 6.71 9.66
CA ASN A 13 -15.73 6.23 9.60
C ASN A 13 -15.55 5.44 8.30
N LEU A 14 -14.57 5.83 7.49
CA LEU A 14 -14.23 5.12 6.26
C LEU A 14 -13.00 4.26 6.52
N THR A 15 -13.01 3.03 5.99
CA THR A 15 -11.85 2.14 6.00
C THR A 15 -11.46 1.86 4.56
N TYR A 16 -10.16 1.82 4.30
CA TYR A 16 -9.64 1.38 3.02
C TYR A 16 -10.16 -0.03 2.68
N THR A 17 -10.52 -0.25 1.42
CA THR A 17 -10.91 -1.57 0.90
C THR A 17 -10.20 -1.75 -0.43
N PRO A 18 -9.42 -2.84 -0.63
CA PRO A 18 -8.79 -3.12 -1.91
C PRO A 18 -9.85 -3.43 -2.98
N GLU A 19 -9.43 -3.47 -4.25
CA GLU A 19 -10.30 -3.81 -5.37
C GLU A 19 -10.82 -5.26 -5.23
N PRO A 20 -12.14 -5.44 -5.05
CA PRO A 20 -12.70 -6.74 -4.70
C PRO A 20 -12.59 -7.74 -5.85
N GLY A 21 -12.25 -8.99 -5.52
CA GLY A 21 -12.17 -10.11 -6.47
C GLY A 21 -10.85 -10.19 -7.25
N THR A 22 -9.90 -9.30 -6.99
CA THR A 22 -8.55 -9.38 -7.59
C THR A 22 -7.68 -10.40 -6.84
N ASP A 23 -6.89 -11.15 -7.59
CA ASP A 23 -6.04 -12.23 -7.05
C ASP A 23 -4.59 -12.09 -7.55
N TRP A 24 -3.68 -12.96 -7.10
CA TRP A 24 -2.25 -12.92 -7.44
C TRP A 24 -1.96 -12.96 -8.95
N LYS A 25 -2.83 -13.61 -9.73
CA LYS A 25 -2.75 -13.65 -11.20
C LYS A 25 -3.02 -12.29 -11.86
N ASP A 26 -3.67 -11.37 -11.14
CA ASP A 26 -4.05 -10.05 -11.62
C ASP A 26 -3.01 -8.98 -11.24
N VAL A 27 -1.93 -9.38 -10.57
CA VAL A 27 -0.82 -8.49 -10.22
C VAL A 27 -0.01 -8.14 -11.47
N ASP A 28 0.08 -6.84 -11.73
CA ASP A 28 0.76 -6.29 -12.91
C ASP A 28 1.59 -5.05 -12.51
N PRO A 29 2.86 -5.24 -12.16
CA PRO A 29 3.71 -4.14 -11.67
C PRO A 29 3.99 -3.06 -12.72
N SER A 30 3.72 -3.32 -14.01
CA SER A 30 3.89 -2.31 -15.06
C SER A 30 2.82 -1.20 -15.02
N LYS A 31 1.74 -1.40 -14.25
CA LYS A 31 0.65 -0.43 -14.05
C LYS A 31 0.79 0.39 -12.77
N TYR A 32 1.81 0.12 -11.96
CA TYR A 32 1.97 0.78 -10.66
C TYR A 32 2.83 2.02 -10.82
N ASP A 33 2.32 3.14 -10.29
CA ASP A 33 3.11 4.36 -10.16
C ASP A 33 4.08 4.20 -8.97
N ASN A 34 3.64 3.55 -7.90
CA ASN A 34 4.42 3.23 -6.71
C ASN A 34 4.12 1.81 -6.21
N ILE A 35 5.03 1.19 -5.48
CA ILE A 35 4.80 -0.19 -4.99
C ILE A 35 3.61 -0.31 -4.03
N ILE A 36 3.24 0.76 -3.33
CA ILE A 36 2.04 0.78 -2.48
C ILE A 36 0.76 0.50 -3.28
N ASP A 37 0.74 0.76 -4.59
CA ASP A 37 -0.39 0.46 -5.48
C ASP A 37 -0.67 -1.05 -5.56
N ALA A 38 0.31 -1.90 -5.21
CA ALA A 38 0.09 -3.33 -5.10
C ALA A 38 -0.98 -3.67 -4.05
N PHE A 39 -1.19 -2.82 -3.04
CA PHE A 39 -2.28 -2.99 -2.06
C PHE A 39 -3.67 -2.72 -2.62
N HIS A 40 -3.82 -2.16 -3.83
CA HIS A 40 -5.11 -2.18 -4.52
C HIS A 40 -5.56 -3.61 -4.85
N ASN A 41 -4.64 -4.56 -5.01
CA ASN A 41 -4.99 -5.96 -5.22
C ASN A 41 -5.39 -6.62 -3.89
N GLU A 42 -6.55 -7.27 -3.84
CA GLU A 42 -7.13 -7.84 -2.64
C GLU A 42 -6.28 -8.97 -2.05
N ALA A 43 -5.71 -9.85 -2.87
CA ALA A 43 -4.85 -10.93 -2.40
C ALA A 43 -3.54 -10.39 -1.79
N VAL A 44 -2.91 -9.40 -2.43
CA VAL A 44 -1.71 -8.74 -1.89
C VAL A 44 -2.03 -7.99 -0.60
N TYR A 45 -3.16 -7.27 -0.55
CA TYR A 45 -3.60 -6.57 0.66
C TYR A 45 -3.82 -7.53 1.82
N LYS A 46 -4.52 -8.65 1.60
CA LYS A 46 -4.74 -9.69 2.63
C LYS A 46 -3.44 -10.32 3.10
N ALA A 47 -2.50 -10.58 2.20
CA ALA A 47 -1.18 -11.08 2.56
C ALA A 47 -0.40 -10.07 3.41
N GLY A 48 -0.44 -8.78 3.04
CA GLY A 48 0.10 -7.68 3.82
C GLY A 48 -0.53 -7.59 5.21
N GLN A 49 -1.86 -7.68 5.31
CA GLN A 49 -2.57 -7.69 6.59
C GLN A 49 -2.17 -8.89 7.46
N ALA A 50 -2.04 -10.08 6.89
CA ALA A 50 -1.63 -11.28 7.62
C ALA A 50 -0.17 -11.19 8.10
N LEU A 51 0.70 -10.57 7.32
CA LEU A 51 2.13 -10.40 7.64
C LEU A 51 2.36 -9.30 8.69
N LEU A 52 1.73 -8.14 8.51
CA LEU A 52 2.05 -6.91 9.23
C LEU A 52 1.04 -6.58 10.34
N GLY A 53 -0.20 -7.07 10.23
CA GLY A 53 -1.26 -6.78 11.20
C GLY A 53 -1.45 -5.28 11.44
N ASN A 54 -1.23 -4.85 12.67
CA ASN A 54 -1.40 -3.46 13.09
C ASN A 54 -0.32 -2.52 12.54
N ASP A 55 0.81 -3.04 12.07
CA ASP A 55 1.91 -2.24 11.53
C ASP A 55 1.73 -1.94 10.03
N MET A 56 0.70 -2.52 9.39
CA MET A 56 0.42 -2.31 7.97
C MET A 56 0.21 -0.84 7.59
N PRO A 57 -0.50 0.00 8.37
CA PRO A 57 -0.64 1.42 8.07
C PRO A 57 0.70 2.16 8.10
N ASP A 58 1.59 1.82 9.03
CA ASP A 58 2.92 2.44 9.14
C ASP A 58 3.80 2.03 7.96
N MET A 59 3.77 0.75 7.57
CA MET A 59 4.44 0.25 6.36
C MET A 59 3.89 0.89 5.08
N ALA A 60 2.57 1.07 4.97
CA ALA A 60 1.97 1.77 3.84
C ALA A 60 2.43 3.24 3.82
N THR A 61 2.49 3.90 4.99
CA THR A 61 2.94 5.28 5.12
C THR A 61 4.40 5.46 4.71
N SER A 62 5.28 4.50 5.03
CA SER A 62 6.69 4.53 4.63
C SER A 62 6.92 4.27 3.14
N LEU A 63 5.87 4.02 2.35
CA LEU A 63 5.91 3.81 0.91
C LEU A 63 5.21 4.92 0.11
N LEU A 64 4.67 5.96 0.77
CA LEU A 64 3.90 7.01 0.10
C LEU A 64 4.73 7.91 -0.81
N VAL A 65 6.01 8.11 -0.50
CA VAL A 65 6.97 8.78 -1.39
C VAL A 65 7.90 7.74 -1.96
N GLY A 66 7.83 7.50 -3.26
CA GLY A 66 8.66 6.50 -3.94
C GLY A 66 8.68 6.71 -5.44
N GLY A 67 9.26 5.74 -6.14
CA GLY A 67 9.16 5.62 -7.58
C GLY A 67 8.49 4.30 -7.98
N GLY A 68 8.49 4.04 -9.28
CA GLY A 68 7.99 2.79 -9.84
C GLY A 68 8.75 1.56 -9.35
N THR A 69 8.28 0.38 -9.77
CA THR A 69 8.81 -0.89 -9.30
C THR A 69 10.01 -1.38 -10.12
N GLU A 70 10.94 -2.05 -9.44
CA GLU A 70 12.02 -2.82 -10.06
C GLU A 70 11.66 -4.31 -10.05
N LYS A 71 12.07 -5.05 -11.10
CA LYS A 71 11.77 -6.48 -11.24
C LYS A 71 13.04 -7.33 -11.16
N THR A 72 13.01 -8.36 -10.34
CA THR A 72 14.10 -9.34 -10.21
C THR A 72 14.05 -10.38 -11.33
N ALA A 73 15.13 -11.14 -11.49
CA ALA A 73 15.17 -12.28 -12.41
C ALA A 73 14.18 -13.41 -12.03
N SER A 74 13.76 -13.50 -10.77
CA SER A 74 12.78 -14.50 -10.33
C SER A 74 11.34 -14.10 -10.65
N GLY A 75 11.11 -12.86 -11.10
CA GLY A 75 9.79 -12.32 -11.39
C GLY A 75 9.14 -11.57 -10.22
N ALA A 76 9.75 -11.61 -9.04
CA ALA A 76 9.37 -10.73 -7.94
C ALA A 76 9.64 -9.28 -8.32
N PHE A 77 8.87 -8.35 -7.76
CA PHE A 77 9.10 -6.92 -7.92
C PHE A 77 9.20 -6.26 -6.56
N TYR A 78 9.96 -5.17 -6.50
CA TYR A 78 10.23 -4.44 -5.27
C TYR A 78 10.37 -2.95 -5.55
N ALA A 79 10.27 -2.16 -4.49
CA ALA A 79 10.67 -0.76 -4.48
C ALA A 79 10.96 -0.32 -3.05
N THR A 80 11.66 0.79 -2.94
CA THR A 80 11.81 1.53 -1.70
C THR A 80 10.93 2.77 -1.74
N GLY A 81 10.49 3.22 -0.57
CA GLY A 81 9.87 4.52 -0.40
C GLY A 81 10.31 5.17 0.90
N CYS A 82 9.68 6.29 1.22
CA CYS A 82 9.81 6.99 2.50
C CYS A 82 8.50 7.63 2.93
N VAL A 83 8.44 7.97 4.23
CA VAL A 83 7.38 8.80 4.79
C VAL A 83 7.47 10.23 4.20
N PRO A 84 6.34 10.85 3.79
CA PRO A 84 6.34 12.22 3.30
C PRO A 84 6.99 13.17 4.29
N HIS A 85 7.95 13.97 3.79
CA HIS A 85 8.75 14.95 4.56
C HIS A 85 9.80 14.36 5.52
N ASP A 86 10.05 13.04 5.53
CA ASP A 86 11.02 12.37 6.41
C ASP A 86 11.87 11.31 5.69
N CYS A 87 12.18 11.55 4.40
CA CYS A 87 13.02 10.64 3.61
C CYS A 87 14.46 10.60 4.14
N GLY A 88 14.98 9.40 4.37
CA GLY A 88 16.27 9.14 5.03
C GLY A 88 16.19 9.04 6.55
N GLY A 89 15.03 9.36 7.15
CA GLY A 89 14.73 9.14 8.56
C GLY A 89 13.81 7.94 8.77
N ASN A 90 12.79 7.81 7.92
CA ASN A 90 11.83 6.73 7.95
C ASN A 90 11.51 6.22 6.54
N ASP A 91 12.24 5.16 6.16
CA ASP A 91 12.19 4.57 4.84
C ASP A 91 11.47 3.20 4.87
N GLY A 92 10.79 2.89 3.77
CA GLY A 92 10.08 1.63 3.56
C GLY A 92 10.71 0.81 2.44
N PHE A 93 10.62 -0.51 2.55
CA PHE A 93 10.92 -1.44 1.48
C PHE A 93 9.84 -2.51 1.39
N MET A 94 9.33 -2.73 0.18
CA MET A 94 8.37 -3.81 -0.08
C MET A 94 8.84 -4.63 -1.27
N ALA A 95 8.61 -5.93 -1.19
CA ALA A 95 8.77 -6.85 -2.30
C ALA A 95 7.56 -7.78 -2.38
N VAL A 96 7.14 -8.11 -3.59
CA VAL A 96 6.01 -8.98 -3.87
C VAL A 96 6.46 -10.02 -4.89
N ASP A 97 6.24 -11.30 -4.57
CA ASP A 97 6.49 -12.42 -5.47
C ASP A 97 5.18 -13.15 -5.80
N PRO A 98 4.49 -12.80 -6.91
CA PRO A 98 3.24 -13.44 -7.28
C PRO A 98 3.35 -14.94 -7.55
N ALA A 99 4.56 -15.45 -7.79
CA ALA A 99 4.81 -16.87 -8.07
C ALA A 99 5.03 -17.70 -6.79
N LYS A 100 5.28 -17.06 -5.64
CA LYS A 100 5.59 -17.72 -4.34
C LYS A 100 4.75 -17.11 -3.21
N GLN A 101 3.45 -17.34 -3.31
CA GLN A 101 2.43 -16.95 -2.33
C GLN A 101 2.41 -17.87 -1.11
#